data_AF-G4HQ16-F1
#
_entry.id   AF-G4HQ16-F1
#
_cell.length_a   1.000
_cell.length_b   1.000
_cell.length_c   1.000
_cell.angle_alpha   90.00
_cell.angle_beta   90.00
_cell.angle_gamma   90.00
#
_symmetry.space_group_name_H-M   'P 1'
#
loop_
_entity.id
_entity.type
_entity.pdbx_description
1 polymer ?
#
loop_
_entity_poly.entity_id
_entity_poly.type
_entity_poly.pdbx_seq_one_letter_code
_entity_poly.pdbx_strand_id
1 'polypeptide(L)'
;MNTFDKGTRFIQVIGSLERDRFTFHTCEWKLLVETSRYYEIKPDSGSVKRLYKEKLHVILNDSSHYKHAALSCSAFCMKEREAEIRVQILHHLKRRIQELKQDLQHNLDALEQASGQIT
;
A
#
# COMPACT_ATOMS: atom_id res chain seq x y z
N MET A 1 -9.19 18.87 -14.38
CA MET A 1 -9.27 17.39 -14.32
C MET A 1 -8.40 16.90 -15.46
N ASN A 2 -7.29 16.20 -15.18
CA ASN A 2 -6.40 15.73 -16.25
C ASN A 2 -7.05 14.54 -16.93
N THR A 3 -7.42 14.70 -18.20
CA THR A 3 -7.84 13.60 -19.07
C THR A 3 -6.60 12.88 -19.60
N PHE A 4 -6.63 11.55 -19.61
CA PHE A 4 -5.55 10.72 -20.08
C PHE A 4 -5.89 10.13 -21.44
N ASP A 5 -4.90 10.14 -22.35
CA ASP A 5 -5.07 9.57 -23.68
C ASP A 5 -5.10 8.03 -23.64
N LYS A 6 -5.79 7.43 -24.62
CA LYS A 6 -5.71 5.97 -24.87
C LYS A 6 -4.27 5.58 -25.18
N GLY A 7 -3.56 5.09 -24.17
CA GLY A 7 -2.13 4.80 -24.25
C GLY A 7 -1.37 5.10 -22.97
N THR A 8 -1.94 5.92 -22.08
CA THR A 8 -1.38 6.19 -20.76
C THR A 8 -1.09 4.89 -20.01
N ARG A 9 0.11 4.83 -19.42
CA ARG A 9 0.58 3.75 -18.56
C ARG A 9 0.59 4.23 -17.12
N PHE A 10 -0.06 3.45 -16.26
CA PHE A 10 0.07 3.55 -14.81
C PHE A 10 1.06 2.49 -14.32
N ILE A 11 1.67 2.75 -13.17
CA ILE A 11 2.51 1.81 -12.46
C ILE A 11 1.86 1.53 -11.12
N GLN A 12 1.66 0.24 -10.83
CA GLN A 12 1.43 -0.20 -9.46
C GLN A 12 2.78 -0.41 -8.79
N VAL A 13 3.06 0.36 -7.75
CA VAL A 13 4.22 0.16 -6.88
C VAL A 13 3.74 -0.57 -5.64
N ILE A 14 4.39 -1.69 -5.31
CA ILE A 14 4.06 -2.54 -4.17
C ILE A 14 5.30 -2.58 -3.28
N GLY A 15 5.16 -2.15 -2.02
CA GLY A 15 6.15 -2.35 -0.98
C GLY A 15 5.75 -3.52 -0.11
N SER A 16 6.65 -4.50 0.03
CA SER A 16 6.43 -5.67 0.87
C SER A 16 7.56 -5.79 1.88
N LEU A 17 7.19 -5.82 3.15
CA LEU A 17 8.06 -6.20 4.26
C LEU A 17 7.67 -7.60 4.71
N GLU A 18 8.62 -8.51 4.70
CA GLU A 18 8.46 -9.87 5.18
C GLU A 18 9.63 -10.18 6.11
N ARG A 19 9.34 -10.28 7.41
CA ARG A 19 10.34 -10.45 8.48
C ARG A 19 11.39 -9.33 8.44
N ASP A 20 12.58 -9.65 7.96
CA ASP A 20 13.78 -8.81 7.87
C ASP A 20 14.05 -8.29 6.46
N ARG A 21 13.22 -8.69 5.47
CA ARG A 21 13.42 -8.32 4.07
C ARG A 21 12.36 -7.33 3.61
N PHE A 22 12.82 -6.15 3.20
CA PHE A 22 12.00 -5.18 2.48
C PHE A 22 12.28 -5.24 0.99
N THR A 23 11.22 -5.25 0.17
CA THR A 23 11.32 -5.30 -1.29
C THR A 23 10.28 -4.40 -1.94
N PHE A 24 10.62 -3.89 -3.13
CA PHE A 24 9.68 -3.26 -4.03
C PHE A 24 9.41 -4.14 -5.24
N HIS A 25 8.15 -4.21 -5.64
CA HIS A 25 7.72 -4.80 -6.90
C HIS A 25 6.91 -3.77 -7.67
N THR A 26 7.09 -3.72 -8.99
CA THR A 26 6.35 -2.80 -9.85
C THR A 26 5.71 -3.55 -11.01
N CYS A 27 4.49 -3.16 -11.35
CA CYS A 27 3.75 -3.70 -12.48
C CYS A 27 3.17 -2.56 -13.31
N GLU A 28 3.28 -2.64 -14.63
CA GLU A 28 2.71 -1.65 -15.54
C GLU A 28 1.28 -2.01 -15.94
N TRP A 29 0.44 -0.99 -16.05
CA TRP A 29 -0.99 -1.10 -16.35
C TRP A 29 -1.36 -0.10 -17.43
N LYS A 30 -1.96 -0.59 -18.52
CA LYS A 30 -2.44 0.26 -19.61
C LYS A 30 -3.84 0.77 -19.31
N LEU A 31 -4.09 2.05 -19.58
CA LEU A 31 -5.43 2.63 -19.64
C LEU A 31 -6.21 2.06 -20.83
N LEU A 32 -7.39 1.50 -20.56
CA LEU A 32 -8.33 1.03 -21.60
C LEU A 32 -9.47 2.03 -21.80
N VAL A 33 -10.07 2.46 -20.69
CA VAL A 33 -11.23 3.36 -20.67
C VAL A 33 -11.06 4.36 -19.53
N GLU A 34 -11.29 5.63 -19.82
CA GLU A 34 -11.47 6.67 -18.80
C GLU A 34 -12.97 6.99 -18.67
N THR A 35 -13.47 6.97 -17.43
CA THR A 35 -14.81 7.46 -17.09
C THR A 35 -14.71 8.69 -16.20
N SER A 36 -15.84 9.28 -15.81
CA SER A 36 -15.86 10.39 -14.85
C SER A 36 -15.33 9.99 -13.45
N ARG A 37 -15.49 8.73 -13.04
CA ARG A 37 -15.22 8.25 -11.67
C ARG A 37 -14.00 7.35 -11.55
N TYR A 38 -13.70 6.55 -12.57
CA TYR A 38 -12.62 5.57 -12.53
C TYR A 38 -11.98 5.35 -13.90
N TYR A 39 -10.80 4.74 -13.88
CA TYR A 39 -10.11 4.20 -15.03
C TYR A 39 -10.32 2.69 -15.10
N GLU A 40 -10.59 2.14 -16.28
CA GLU A 40 -10.41 0.71 -16.54
C GLU A 40 -8.97 0.50 -17.01
N ILE A 41 -8.23 -0.29 -16.25
CA ILE A 41 -6.81 -0.54 -16.47
C ILE A 41 -6.55 -2.04 -16.57
N LYS A 42 -5.55 -2.43 -17.35
CA LYS A 42 -5.19 -3.84 -17.53
C LYS A 42 -3.66 -4.01 -17.53
N PRO A 43 -3.12 -5.05 -16.87
CA PRO A 43 -1.71 -5.38 -16.99
C PRO A 43 -1.45 -6.09 -18.33
N ASP A 44 -0.19 -6.29 -18.70
CA ASP A 44 0.13 -6.97 -19.96
C ASP A 44 -0.43 -8.41 -19.99
N SER A 45 -0.41 -9.09 -18.83
CA SER A 45 -1.08 -10.38 -18.61
C SER A 45 -1.96 -10.32 -17.36
N GLY A 46 -3.27 -10.51 -17.52
CA GLY A 46 -4.21 -10.55 -16.40
C GLY A 46 -5.59 -9.95 -16.72
N SER A 47 -6.39 -9.77 -15.68
CA SER A 47 -7.75 -9.23 -15.77
C SER A 47 -7.78 -7.69 -15.76
N VAL A 48 -8.87 -7.13 -16.29
CA VAL A 48 -9.15 -5.70 -16.20
C VAL A 48 -9.55 -5.35 -14.76
N LYS A 49 -9.04 -4.22 -14.26
CA LYS A 49 -9.36 -3.67 -12.94
C LYS A 49 -9.89 -2.25 -13.08
N ARG A 50 -10.77 -1.85 -12.15
CA ARG A 50 -11.17 -0.45 -11.98
C ARG A 50 -10.26 0.25 -10.98
N LEU A 51 -9.59 1.31 -11.41
CA LEU A 51 -8.85 2.24 -10.57
C LEU A 51 -9.68 3.51 -10.39
N TYR A 52 -10.26 3.68 -9.22
CA TYR A 52 -10.97 4.90 -8.87
C TYR A 52 -10.02 6.10 -8.87
N LYS A 53 -10.47 7.23 -9.43
CA LYS A 53 -9.62 8.43 -9.60
C LYS A 53 -9.07 8.93 -8.27
N GLU A 54 -9.87 8.87 -7.20
CA GLU A 54 -9.47 9.25 -5.85
C GLU A 54 -8.45 8.30 -5.20
N LYS A 55 -8.16 7.15 -5.82
CA LYS A 55 -7.16 6.17 -5.34
C LYS A 55 -5.84 6.28 -6.09
N LEU A 56 -5.76 7.10 -7.14
CA LEU A 56 -4.51 7.36 -7.84
C LEU A 56 -3.57 8.15 -6.91
N HIS A 57 -2.32 7.71 -6.82
CA HIS A 57 -1.28 8.23 -5.92
C HIS A 57 -1.56 8.07 -4.43
N VAL A 58 -2.57 7.27 -4.06
CA VAL A 58 -2.90 6.99 -2.66
C VAL A 58 -2.35 5.63 -2.29
N ILE A 59 -1.64 5.56 -1.16
CA ILE A 59 -1.17 4.29 -0.60
C ILE A 59 -2.34 3.53 0.00
N LEU A 60 -2.48 2.29 -0.45
CA LEU A 60 -3.49 1.34 0.00
C LEU A 60 -2.82 0.22 0.76
N ASN A 61 -3.39 -0.14 1.90
CA ASN A 61 -2.94 -1.28 2.67
C ASN A 61 -3.44 -2.56 2.01
N ASP A 62 -2.52 -3.40 1.57
CA ASP A 62 -2.87 -4.70 0.99
C ASP A 62 -3.01 -5.76 2.10
N SER A 63 -2.19 -5.64 3.16
CA SER A 63 -2.34 -6.44 4.38
C SER A 63 -3.25 -5.73 5.40
N SER A 64 -4.33 -6.40 5.82
CA SER A 64 -5.25 -5.92 6.86
C SER A 64 -4.58 -5.87 8.24
N HIS A 65 -3.77 -6.89 8.57
CA HIS A 65 -3.12 -7.03 9.87
C HIS A 65 -1.65 -7.43 9.74
N TYR A 66 -0.85 -7.09 10.74
CA TYR A 66 0.50 -7.62 10.89
C TYR A 66 0.41 -9.09 11.33
N LYS A 67 0.65 -10.01 10.40
CA LYS A 67 0.63 -11.45 10.67
C LYS A 67 1.87 -12.07 10.07
N HIS A 68 2.47 -13.03 10.77
CA HIS A 68 3.69 -13.73 10.33
C HIS A 68 4.86 -12.78 9.97
N ALA A 69 4.92 -11.64 10.65
CA ALA A 69 5.88 -10.57 10.39
C ALA A 69 5.81 -9.98 8.97
N ALA A 70 4.63 -9.96 8.36
CA ALA A 70 4.43 -9.40 7.02
C ALA A 70 3.56 -8.13 7.04
N LEU A 71 3.97 -7.13 6.24
CA LEU A 71 3.18 -5.96 5.87
C LEU A 71 3.35 -5.70 4.38
N SER A 72 2.25 -5.37 3.70
CA SER A 72 2.31 -4.91 2.32
C SER A 72 1.36 -3.76 2.07
N CYS A 73 1.80 -2.84 1.24
CA CYS A 73 0.96 -1.77 0.71
C CYS A 73 1.33 -1.48 -0.74
N SER A 74 0.38 -0.90 -1.46
CA SER A 74 0.57 -0.55 -2.85
C SER A 74 -0.07 0.79 -3.21
N ALA A 75 0.41 1.39 -4.28
CA ALA A 75 -0.19 2.58 -4.86
C ALA A 75 -0.11 2.50 -6.39
N PHE A 76 -1.16 2.96 -7.06
CA PHE A 76 -1.11 3.23 -8.49
C PHE A 76 -0.63 4.65 -8.72
N CYS A 77 0.27 4.86 -9.67
CA CYS A 77 0.80 6.18 -10.00
C CYS A 77 1.20 6.29 -11.47
N MET A 78 1.54 7.50 -11.88
CA MET A 78 2.18 7.77 -13.17
C MET A 78 3.66 7.47 -13.06
N LYS A 79 4.33 7.14 -14.17
CA LYS A 79 5.74 6.74 -14.16
C LYS A 79 6.65 7.82 -13.57
N GLU A 80 6.34 9.08 -13.83
CA GLU A 80 7.14 10.22 -13.34
C GLU A 80 7.10 10.35 -11.80
N ARG A 81 6.08 9.77 -11.15
CA ARG A 81 5.90 9.80 -9.69
C ARG A 81 6.32 8.53 -8.99
N GLU A 82 6.87 7.54 -9.70
CA GLU A 82 7.23 6.24 -9.12
C GLU A 82 8.22 6.39 -7.95
N ALA A 83 9.26 7.19 -8.14
CA ALA A 83 10.28 7.43 -7.11
C ALA A 83 9.71 8.09 -5.85
N GLU A 84 8.84 9.09 -6.02
CA GLU A 84 8.13 9.76 -4.93
C GLU A 84 7.27 8.75 -4.15
N ILE A 85 6.49 7.93 -4.86
CA ILE A 85 5.60 6.93 -4.26
C ILE A 85 6.38 5.85 -3.50
N ARG A 86 7.55 5.41 -4.01
CA ARG A 86 8.43 4.48 -3.28
C ARG A 86 8.84 5.08 -1.93
N VAL A 87 9.23 6.35 -1.88
CA VAL A 87 9.57 7.03 -0.63
C VAL A 87 8.37 7.13 0.31
N GLN A 88 7.19 7.46 -0.22
CA GLN A 88 5.97 7.52 0.60
C GLN A 88 5.60 6.14 1.18
N ILE A 89 5.75 5.06 0.40
CA ILE A 89 5.53 3.68 0.86
C ILE A 89 6.46 3.32 2.01
N LEU A 90 7.75 3.68 1.90
CA LEU A 90 8.73 3.46 2.98
C LEU A 90 8.29 4.17 4.28
N HIS A 91 7.94 5.45 4.19
CA HIS A 91 7.48 6.21 5.35
C HIS A 91 6.19 5.65 5.93
N HIS A 92 5.25 5.24 5.08
CA HIS A 92 3.99 4.65 5.50
C HIS A 92 4.19 3.33 6.27
N LEU A 93 5.01 2.42 5.75
CA LEU A 93 5.32 1.16 6.43
C LEU A 93 6.06 1.40 7.75
N LYS A 94 7.03 2.34 7.78
CA LYS A 94 7.75 2.71 9.00
C LYS A 94 6.78 3.23 10.07
N ARG A 95 5.89 4.15 9.71
CA ARG A 95 4.88 4.69 10.61
C ARG A 95 3.98 3.57 11.15
N ARG A 96 3.50 2.69 10.27
CA ARG A 96 2.62 1.58 10.67
C ARG A 96 3.28 0.61 11.64
N ILE A 97 4.59 0.34 11.47
CA ILE A 97 5.36 -0.48 12.43
C ILE A 97 5.48 0.24 13.78
N GLN A 98 5.71 1.55 13.77
CA GLN A 98 5.81 2.33 15.01
C GLN A 98 4.49 2.34 15.79
N GLU A 99 3.37 2.54 15.10
CA GLU A 99 2.02 2.46 15.67
C GLU A 99 1.77 1.07 16.26
N LEU A 100 2.06 0.00 15.50
CA LEU A 100 1.94 -1.38 15.99
C LEU A 100 2.81 -1.65 17.22
N LYS A 101 4.05 -1.16 17.23
CA LYS A 101 4.96 -1.32 18.37
C LYS A 101 4.39 -0.63 19.62
N GLN A 102 3.83 0.57 19.46
CA GLN A 102 3.22 1.32 20.55
C GLN A 102 1.98 0.59 21.10
N ASP A 103 1.09 0.13 20.22
CA ASP A 103 -0.12 -0.60 20.62
C ASP A 103 0.22 -1.91 21.35
N LEU A 104 1.22 -2.65 20.85
CA LEU A 104 1.70 -3.86 21.50
C LEU A 104 2.32 -3.58 22.87
N GLN A 105 3.05 -2.48 23.02
CA GLN A 105 3.61 -2.09 24.31
C GLN A 105 2.50 -1.77 25.32
N HIS A 106 1.50 -0.98 24.94
CA HIS A 106 0.36 -0.68 25.82
C HIS A 106 -0.37 -1.96 26.28
N ASN A 107 -0.53 -2.93 25.37
CA ASN A 107 -1.15 -4.21 25.70
C ASN A 107 -0.30 -5.03 26.68
N LEU A 108 1.03 -5.02 26.53
CA LEU A 108 1.94 -5.67 27.47
C LEU A 108 1.87 -5.03 28.86
N ASP A 109 1.94 -3.69 28.92
CA ASP A 109 1.87 -2.94 30.18
C ASP A 109 0.57 -3.25 30.94
N ALA A 110 -0.56 -3.38 30.22
CA ALA A 110 -1.85 -3.74 30.81
C ALA A 110 -1.86 -5.17 31.41
N LEU A 111 -1.20 -6.13 30.76
CA LEU A 111 -1.08 -7.50 31.26
C LEU A 111 -0.15 -7.60 32.48
N GLU A 112 0.93 -6.82 32.50
CA GLU A 112 1.85 -6.74 33.65
C GLU A 112 1.15 -6.16 34.88
N GLN A 113 0.35 -5.11 34.70
CA GLN A 113 -0.46 -4.53 35.78
C GLN A 113 -1.52 -5.49 36.29
N ALA A 114 -2.18 -6.23 35.39
CA ALA A 114 -3.16 -7.24 35.78
C ALA A 114 -2.53 -8.42 36.54
N SER A 115 -1.30 -8.81 36.20
CA SER A 115 -0.58 -9.87 36.90
C SER A 115 -0.36 -9.55 38.38
N GLY A 116 -0.12 -8.28 38.71
CA GLY A 116 -0.02 -7.82 40.11
C GLY A 116 -1.35 -7.76 40.88
N GLN A 117 -2.50 -7.97 40.22
CA GLN A 117 -3.83 -8.04 40.85
C GLN A 117 -4.28 -9.47 41.15
N ILE A 118 -3.58 -10.47 40.61
CA ILE A 118 -3.92 -11.90 40.74
C ILE A 118 -3.01 -12.61 41.77
N THR A 119 -1.98 -11.91 42.26
CA THR A 119 -1.13 -12.31 43.40
C THR A 119 -1.51 -11.53 44.66
#